data_AF-A0A9D6QHS3-F1
#
_entry.id   AF-A0A9D6QHS3-F1
#
_cell.length_a   1.000
_cell.length_b   1.000
_cell.length_c   1.000
_cell.angle_alpha   90.00
_cell.angle_beta   90.00
_cell.angle_gamma   90.00
#
_symmetry.space_group_name_H-M   'P 1'
#
loop_
_entity.id
_entity.type
_entity.pdbx_description
1 polymer ?
#
loop_
_entity_poly.entity_id
_entity_poly.type
_entity_poly.pdbx_seq_one_letter_code
_entity_poly.pdbx_strand_id
1 'polypeptide(L)'
;MRLIATLLMFAALVFTTAHAETSGAYASSAAANSSDCIKLCQDDTLCVGWTYSESACGLWASVPQQSSGAFTLSGRAPSFAQALPVVVAAAPSPVPPPQPRQEHAAIALLGGNDRQEALRPRFGAGN
;
A
#
# COMPACT_ATOMS: atom_id res chain seq x y z
N MET A 1 51.17 32.13 0.06
CA MET A 1 50.84 31.19 1.17
C MET A 1 49.46 31.38 1.79
N ARG A 2 48.65 32.40 1.44
CA ARG A 2 47.26 32.55 1.94
C ARG A 2 46.16 31.99 1.04
N LEU A 3 46.47 31.71 -0.25
CA LEU A 3 45.52 31.22 -1.25
C LEU A 3 45.34 29.69 -1.26
N ILE A 4 46.26 28.94 -0.64
CA ILE A 4 46.17 27.47 -0.58
C ILE A 4 45.24 27.03 0.57
N ALA A 5 45.16 27.82 1.65
CA ALA A 5 44.31 27.54 2.80
C ALA A 5 42.80 27.66 2.49
N THR A 6 42.41 28.46 1.49
CA THR A 6 40.99 28.63 1.11
C THR A 6 40.46 27.49 0.25
N LEU A 7 41.32 26.77 -0.49
CA LEU A 7 40.92 25.66 -1.35
C LEU A 7 40.58 24.38 -0.56
N LEU A 8 41.17 24.19 0.62
CA LEU A 8 40.91 23.02 1.48
C LEU A 8 39.60 23.12 2.28
N MET A 9 38.95 24.28 2.32
CA MET A 9 37.70 24.47 3.08
C MET A 9 36.45 24.03 2.30
N PHE A 10 36.56 23.73 1.01
CA PHE A 10 35.46 23.29 0.14
C PHE A 10 35.29 21.77 0.00
N ALA A 11 36.07 20.97 0.74
CA ALA A 11 36.13 19.51 0.55
C ALA A 11 35.26 18.68 1.53
N ALA A 12 34.49 19.30 2.42
CA ALA A 12 33.83 18.58 3.53
C ALA A 12 32.30 18.71 3.60
N LEU A 13 31.63 19.01 2.49
CA LEU A 13 30.16 18.93 2.40
C LEU A 13 29.77 17.84 1.40
N VAL A 14 30.27 16.63 1.61
CA VAL A 14 29.64 15.43 1.05
C VAL A 14 28.42 15.18 1.91
N PHE A 15 27.32 15.90 1.63
CA PHE A 15 26.01 15.56 2.15
C PHE A 15 25.73 14.12 1.69
N THR A 16 25.86 13.16 2.60
CA THR A 16 25.26 11.85 2.45
C THR A 16 23.76 12.07 2.39
N THR A 17 23.23 12.30 1.19
CA THR A 17 21.80 12.26 0.91
C THR A 17 21.38 10.81 1.11
N ALA A 18 20.96 10.49 2.34
CA ALA A 18 20.17 9.30 2.60
C ALA A 18 18.87 9.49 1.80
N HIS A 19 18.90 9.04 0.55
CA HIS A 19 17.70 8.99 -0.27
C HIS A 19 16.74 8.10 0.47
N ALA A 20 15.57 8.63 0.82
CA ALA A 20 14.51 7.84 1.44
C ALA A 20 14.30 6.60 0.57
N GLU A 21 14.75 5.43 1.06
CA GLU A 21 14.48 4.17 0.40
C GLU A 21 12.97 4.08 0.28
N THR A 22 12.47 4.15 -0.95
CA THR A 22 11.05 3.95 -1.19
C THR A 22 10.79 2.49 -0.84
N SER A 23 10.17 2.23 0.32
CA SER A 23 10.04 0.90 0.90
C SER A 23 9.54 -0.11 -0.14
N GLY A 24 10.41 -1.04 -0.54
CA GLY A 24 10.11 -2.09 -1.53
C GLY A 24 10.84 -1.97 -2.87
N ALA A 25 11.46 -0.84 -3.19
CA ALA A 25 12.42 -0.75 -4.29
C ALA A 25 13.66 -1.59 -3.94
N TYR A 26 14.20 -2.36 -4.90
CA TYR A 26 15.42 -3.15 -4.68
C TYR A 26 16.68 -2.30 -4.84
N ALA A 27 16.57 -1.18 -5.55
CA ALA A 27 17.64 -0.22 -5.73
C ALA A 27 17.07 1.21 -5.73
N SER A 28 17.83 2.13 -5.15
CA SER A 28 17.55 3.56 -5.20
C SER A 28 18.78 4.31 -5.72
N SER A 29 18.59 5.26 -6.64
CA SER A 29 19.69 6.08 -7.19
C SER A 29 19.25 7.51 -7.42
N ALA A 30 20.19 8.45 -7.32
CA ALA A 30 19.93 9.85 -7.64
C ALA A 30 19.64 10.00 -9.14
N ALA A 31 18.64 10.82 -9.48
CA ALA A 31 18.30 11.15 -10.85
C ALA A 31 17.80 12.59 -10.95
N ALA A 32 18.19 13.26 -12.05
CA ALA A 32 17.82 14.65 -12.26
C ALA A 32 16.34 14.82 -12.64
N ASN A 33 15.74 13.77 -13.21
CA ASN A 33 14.36 13.77 -13.69
C ASN A 33 13.84 12.32 -13.87
N SER A 34 12.53 12.19 -14.10
CA SER A 34 11.88 10.90 -14.33
C SER A 34 12.34 10.20 -15.61
N SER A 35 12.80 10.94 -16.64
CA SER A 35 13.32 10.32 -17.86
C SER A 35 14.62 9.56 -17.62
N ASP A 36 15.42 9.97 -16.64
CA ASP A 36 16.62 9.23 -16.25
C ASP A 36 16.25 7.92 -15.54
N CYS A 37 15.19 7.92 -14.70
CA CYS A 37 14.66 6.68 -14.11
C CYS A 37 14.19 5.67 -15.15
N ILE A 38 13.55 6.15 -16.22
CA ILE A 38 13.12 5.29 -17.33
C ILE A 38 14.33 4.58 -17.93
N LYS A 39 15.42 5.31 -18.20
CA LYS A 39 16.65 4.73 -18.78
C LYS A 39 17.31 3.73 -17.83
N LEU A 40 17.48 4.10 -16.56
CA LEU A 40 18.00 3.21 -15.51
C LEU A 40 17.22 1.88 -15.45
N CYS A 41 15.89 1.96 -15.49
CA CYS A 41 15.04 0.78 -15.51
C CYS A 41 15.04 0.02 -16.85
N GLN A 42 15.38 0.67 -17.97
CA GLN A 42 15.53 -0.01 -19.27
C GLN A 42 16.86 -0.74 -19.39
N ASP A 43 17.90 -0.23 -18.74
CA ASP A 43 19.25 -0.83 -18.72
C ASP A 43 19.34 -2.00 -17.73
N ASP A 44 18.52 -2.00 -16.68
CA ASP A 44 18.44 -3.09 -15.72
C ASP A 44 17.42 -4.17 -16.14
N THR A 45 17.91 -5.40 -16.36
CA THR A 45 17.08 -6.53 -16.80
C THR A 45 16.09 -7.04 -15.75
N LEU A 46 16.31 -6.74 -14.47
CA LEU A 46 15.42 -7.11 -13.37
C LEU A 46 14.31 -6.07 -13.17
N CYS A 47 14.43 -4.88 -13.77
CA CYS A 47 13.49 -3.80 -13.53
C CYS A 47 12.14 -4.02 -14.27
N VAL A 48 11.08 -4.18 -13.48
CA VAL A 48 9.69 -4.28 -13.92
C VAL A 48 8.99 -2.92 -13.83
N GLY A 49 9.45 -2.03 -12.95
CA GLY A 49 8.90 -0.69 -12.82
C GLY A 49 9.78 0.23 -11.99
N TRP A 50 9.41 1.51 -11.97
CA TRP A 50 10.19 2.54 -11.31
C TRP A 50 9.28 3.60 -10.68
N THR A 51 9.82 4.30 -9.69
CA THR A 51 9.20 5.46 -9.02
C THR A 51 10.19 6.63 -9.09
N TYR A 52 9.68 7.86 -9.21
CA TYR A 52 10.50 9.07 -9.13
C TYR A 52 9.97 10.03 -8.07
N SER A 53 10.80 10.34 -7.08
CA SER A 53 10.46 11.19 -5.93
C SER A 53 11.71 11.89 -5.43
N GLU A 54 11.63 13.18 -5.09
CA GLU A 54 12.73 13.92 -4.45
C GLU A 54 14.10 13.73 -5.14
N SER A 55 14.14 13.79 -6.48
CA SER A 55 15.35 13.55 -7.29
C SER A 55 16.00 12.16 -7.10
N ALA A 56 15.21 11.17 -6.73
CA ALA A 56 15.62 9.78 -6.61
C ALA A 56 14.71 8.85 -7.44
N CYS A 57 15.33 7.84 -8.05
CA CYS A 57 14.64 6.72 -8.68
C CYS A 57 14.62 5.52 -7.74
N GLY A 58 13.44 4.97 -7.48
CA GLY A 58 13.33 3.61 -6.94
C GLY A 58 13.12 2.63 -8.10
N LEU A 59 13.94 1.59 -8.21
CA LEU A 59 13.79 0.50 -9.18
C LEU A 59 13.14 -0.72 -8.51
N TRP A 60 12.21 -1.36 -9.21
CA TRP A 60 11.36 -2.42 -8.67
C TRP A 60 11.38 -3.65 -9.56
N ALA A 61 11.53 -4.83 -8.95
CA ALA A 61 11.56 -6.12 -9.66
C ALA A 61 10.19 -6.79 -9.71
N SER A 62 9.20 -6.17 -9.07
CA SER A 62 7.82 -6.63 -9.01
C SER A 62 6.87 -5.44 -8.89
N VAL A 63 5.60 -5.65 -9.24
CA VAL A 63 4.56 -4.65 -9.05
C VAL A 63 4.14 -4.65 -7.59
N PRO A 64 4.30 -3.53 -6.86
CA PRO A 64 3.86 -3.45 -5.47
C PRO A 64 2.34 -3.57 -5.41
N GLN A 65 1.84 -4.37 -4.46
CA GLN A 65 0.40 -4.51 -4.21
C GLN A 65 -0.21 -3.23 -3.63
N GLN A 66 0.60 -2.45 -2.92
CA GLN A 66 0.26 -1.16 -2.35
C GLN A 66 1.41 -0.20 -2.66
N SER A 67 1.19 0.73 -3.58
CA SER A 67 2.13 1.83 -3.82
C SER A 67 1.57 3.09 -3.17
N SER A 68 2.30 3.65 -2.21
CA SER A 68 2.02 4.99 -1.66
C SER A 68 2.51 6.12 -2.58
N GLY A 69 3.13 5.79 -3.72
CA GLY A 69 3.66 6.74 -4.69
C GLY A 69 3.33 6.38 -6.14
N ALA A 70 3.75 7.27 -7.06
CA ALA A 70 3.56 7.11 -8.50
C ALA A 70 4.47 6.00 -9.07
N PHE A 71 4.04 4.75 -8.93
CA PHE A 71 4.68 3.60 -9.56
C PHE A 71 4.35 3.56 -11.06
N THR A 72 5.39 3.47 -11.88
CA THR A 72 5.27 3.39 -13.34
C THR A 72 5.85 2.07 -13.83
N LEU A 73 5.08 1.34 -14.63
CA LEU A 73 5.54 0.11 -15.27
C LEU A 73 6.60 0.41 -16.33
N SER A 74 7.64 -0.41 -16.37
CA SER A 74 8.62 -0.41 -17.46
C SER A 74 7.99 -0.99 -18.73
N GLY A 75 8.47 -0.56 -19.90
CA GLY A 75 8.15 -1.24 -21.16
C GLY A 75 8.61 -2.71 -21.20
N ARG A 76 9.50 -3.11 -20.29
CA ARG A 76 9.95 -4.50 -20.09
C ARG A 76 9.04 -5.31 -19.19
N ALA A 77 8.06 -4.69 -18.53
CA ALA A 77 7.20 -5.37 -17.59
C ALA A 77 6.49 -6.56 -18.29
N PRO A 78 6.50 -7.75 -17.68
CA PRO A 78 5.83 -8.90 -18.26
C PRO A 78 4.33 -8.65 -18.37
N SER A 79 3.66 -9.28 -19.34
CA SER A 79 2.25 -8.99 -19.64
C SER A 79 1.31 -9.18 -18.44
N PHE A 80 1.64 -10.09 -17.53
CA PHE A 80 0.86 -10.28 -16.30
C PHE A 80 0.90 -9.06 -15.37
N ALA A 81 2.00 -8.29 -15.38
CA ALA A 81 2.14 -7.08 -14.58
C ALA A 81 1.22 -5.96 -15.07
N GLN A 82 0.91 -5.94 -16.38
CA GLN A 82 -0.04 -4.99 -16.96
C GLN A 82 -1.50 -5.30 -16.60
N ALA A 83 -1.78 -6.55 -16.20
CA ALA A 83 -3.12 -7.00 -15.83
C ALA A 83 -3.41 -6.85 -14.33
N LEU A 84 -2.43 -6.45 -13.51
CA LEU A 84 -2.62 -6.31 -12.07
C LEU A 84 -3.33 -4.99 -11.75
N PRO A 85 -4.45 -5.02 -11.01
CA PRO A 85 -5.05 -3.80 -10.49
C PRO A 85 -4.13 -3.22 -9.41
N VAL A 86 -3.55 -2.05 -9.66
CA VAL A 86 -2.86 -1.29 -8.62
C VAL A 86 -3.92 -0.72 -7.70
N VAL A 87 -4.05 -1.30 -6.50
CA VAL A 87 -4.94 -0.76 -5.47
C VAL A 87 -4.27 0.48 -4.89
N VAL A 88 -4.64 1.65 -5.42
CA VAL A 88 -4.31 2.92 -4.77
C VAL A 88 -5.00 2.91 -3.42
N ALA A 89 -4.22 3.01 -2.34
CA ALA A 89 -4.79 3.13 -1.00
C ALA A 89 -5.70 4.35 -0.99
N ALA A 90 -7.02 4.12 -0.95
CA ALA A 90 -8.00 5.18 -0.82
C ALA A 90 -7.70 5.95 0.47
N ALA A 91 -7.71 7.28 0.39
CA ALA A 91 -7.63 8.13 1.56
C ALA A 91 -8.63 7.63 2.64
N PRO A 92 -8.29 7.69 3.93
CA PRO A 92 -9.19 7.23 4.98
C PRO A 92 -10.53 7.95 4.83
N SER A 93 -11.58 7.17 4.55
CA SER A 93 -12.94 7.70 4.44
C SER A 93 -13.30 8.46 5.73
N PRO A 94 -14.02 9.59 5.64
CA PRO A 94 -14.48 10.29 6.83
C PRO A 94 -15.27 9.32 7.71
N VAL A 95 -14.87 9.24 8.98
CA VAL A 95 -15.52 8.39 9.99
C VAL A 95 -17.01 8.71 9.99
N PRO A 96 -17.90 7.74 9.72
CA PRO A 96 -19.33 7.98 9.80
C PRO A 96 -19.68 8.46 11.22
N PRO A 97 -20.59 9.44 11.37
CA PRO A 97 -20.99 9.92 12.69
C PRO A 97 -21.44 8.73 13.55
N PRO A 98 -21.14 8.76 14.87
CA PRO A 98 -21.43 7.65 15.76
C PRO A 98 -22.91 7.29 15.65
N GLN A 99 -23.20 6.11 15.09
CA GLN A 99 -24.55 5.60 15.04
C GLN A 99 -24.98 5.29 16.49
N PRO A 100 -26.20 5.70 16.91
CA PRO A 100 -26.71 5.34 18.22
C PRO A 100 -26.75 3.82 18.33
N ARG A 101 -26.11 3.31 19.38
CA ARG A 101 -26.00 1.89 19.72
C ARG A 101 -27.41 1.27 19.73
N GLN A 102 -27.74 0.48 18.70
CA GLN A 102 -29.00 -0.28 18.70
C GLN A 102 -28.88 -1.43 19.73
N GLU A 103 -29.33 -1.16 20.94
CA GLU A 103 -29.44 -2.10 22.06
C GLU A 103 -30.59 -3.13 21.87
N HIS A 104 -31.02 -3.40 20.64
CA HIS A 104 -32.20 -4.23 20.36
C HIS A 104 -31.88 -5.66 19.90
N ALA A 105 -30.61 -6.05 19.83
CA ALA A 105 -30.21 -7.39 19.38
C ALA A 105 -29.98 -8.42 20.50
N ALA A 106 -30.12 -8.03 21.78
CA ALA A 106 -29.91 -8.95 22.91
C ALA A 106 -31.18 -9.67 23.39
N ILE A 107 -32.38 -9.17 23.09
CA ILE A 107 -33.64 -9.70 23.65
C ILE A 107 -34.24 -10.83 22.78
N ALA A 108 -33.77 -11.03 21.54
CA ALA A 108 -34.30 -12.07 20.64
C ALA A 108 -33.59 -13.44 20.75
N LEU A 109 -32.58 -13.59 21.61
CA LEU A 109 -31.81 -14.83 21.78
C LEU A 109 -32.06 -15.55 23.13
N LEU A 110 -32.82 -14.96 24.04
CA LEU A 110 -33.35 -15.68 25.21
C LEU A 110 -34.75 -16.21 24.86
N GLY A 111 -34.79 -17.40 24.27
CA GLY A 111 -36.02 -18.10 23.97
C GLY A 111 -36.91 -18.23 25.22
N GLY A 112 -38.13 -17.73 25.13
CA GLY A 112 -39.09 -17.82 26.22
C GLY A 112 -40.25 -16.84 26.07
N ASN A 113 -41.03 -16.97 24.99
CA ASN A 113 -42.38 -16.43 24.97
C ASN A 113 -43.33 -17.62 25.00
N ASP A 114 -43.79 -17.91 26.21
CA ASP A 114 -44.84 -18.85 26.54
C ASP A 114 -46.14 -18.47 25.81
N ARG A 115 -46.26 -18.92 24.57
CA ARG A 115 -47.58 -19.17 23.98
C ARG A 115 -48.09 -20.48 24.54
N GLN A 116 -48.57 -20.36 25.77
CA GLN A 116 -49.57 -21.24 26.32
C GLN A 116 -50.66 -21.50 25.27
N GLU A 117 -50.92 -22.79 25.10
CA GLU A 117 -52.28 -23.31 25.08
C GLU A 117 -53.08 -23.19 23.78
N ALA A 118 -52.60 -23.82 22.71
CA ALA A 118 -53.51 -24.55 21.82
C ALA A 118 -52.75 -25.61 21.02
N LEU A 119 -53.29 -26.84 20.97
CA LEU A 119 -52.87 -27.98 20.15
C LEU A 119 -51.65 -28.79 20.65
N ARG A 120 -51.86 -29.65 21.66
CA ARG A 120 -51.14 -30.94 21.70
C ARG A 120 -52.04 -32.05 21.13
N PRO A 121 -51.63 -32.72 20.04
CA PRO A 121 -52.32 -33.87 19.47
C PRO A 121 -52.23 -35.10 20.38
N ARG A 122 -53.36 -35.81 20.42
CA ARG A 122 -53.60 -37.11 21.07
C ARG A 122 -52.83 -38.22 20.35
N PHE A 123 -51.86 -38.84 21.03
CA PHE A 123 -51.34 -40.16 20.66
C PHE A 123 -51.10 -41.00 21.92
N GLY A 124 -52.05 -41.89 22.19
CA GLY A 124 -51.95 -42.96 23.17
C GLY A 124 -52.68 -44.16 22.58
N ALA A 125 -51.88 -45.13 22.14
CA ALA A 125 -52.30 -46.43 21.61
C ALA A 125 -53.08 -47.23 22.67
N GLY A 126 -54.23 -47.75 22.28
CA GLY A 126 -54.92 -48.82 23.00
C GLY A 126 -54.56 -50.16 22.37
N ASN A 127 -54.30 -51.16 23.22
CA ASN A 127 -54.59 -52.56 22.90
C ASN A 127 -56.11 -52.76 22.83
#